data_AF-A0A554GQS5-F1
#
_entry.id   AF-A0A554GQS5-F1
#
_cell.length_a   1.000
_cell.length_b   1.000
_cell.length_c   1.000
_cell.angle_alpha   90.00
_cell.angle_beta   90.00
_cell.angle_gamma   90.00
#
_symmetry.space_group_name_H-M   'P 1'
#
loop_
_entity.id
_entity.type
_entity.pdbx_description
1 polymer ?
#
loop_
_entity_poly.entity_id
_entity_poly.type
_entity_poly.pdbx_seq_one_letter_code
_entity_poly.pdbx_strand_id
1 'polypeptide(L)'
;MAQDPRGTASAALQVEDPGGGGDTGDTGGGTGGGGTGGTTQPPPAFAFLTSTVYYDNGDQPNYSTRCNNGYTPFVPNYHCCQPGYVMTGVSVNDNMFRCTFVNAQPWYYNRVADNANGTHRNGMHVCPPNYFMVGMSAQDNVLICQPGIPGTVIESVDANGATRDTGKNLHMCPLGTAMTGINVNKNDFSCGRY
;
A
#
# COMPACT_ATOMS: atom_id res chain seq x y z
N MET A 1 31.93 33.75 -24.01
CA MET A 1 30.76 33.89 -24.88
C MET A 1 30.64 32.63 -25.72
N ALA A 2 29.69 31.78 -25.39
CA ALA A 2 29.14 30.75 -26.29
C ALA A 2 27.77 30.38 -25.70
N GLN A 3 26.72 30.85 -26.37
CA GLN A 3 25.33 30.50 -26.12
C GLN A 3 24.98 29.30 -27.01
N ASP A 4 24.29 28.30 -26.48
CA ASP A 4 23.24 27.60 -27.25
C ASP A 4 22.14 27.13 -26.27
N PRO A 5 20.89 27.55 -26.49
CA PRO A 5 19.72 27.29 -25.66
C PRO A 5 18.88 26.13 -26.20
N ARG A 6 18.55 25.14 -25.36
CA ARG A 6 17.43 24.23 -25.66
C ARG A 6 16.56 24.06 -24.42
N GLY A 7 15.55 24.91 -24.38
CA GLY A 7 14.32 24.66 -23.65
C GLY A 7 13.49 23.61 -24.39
N THR A 8 12.87 22.73 -23.62
CA THR A 8 11.68 22.01 -24.02
C THR A 8 10.64 22.25 -22.95
N ALA A 9 9.64 23.05 -23.31
CA ALA A 9 8.45 23.30 -22.52
C ALA A 9 7.61 22.01 -22.43
N SER A 10 7.29 21.59 -21.21
CA SER A 10 6.25 20.59 -20.98
C SER A 10 4.89 21.27 -21.12
N ALA A 11 4.12 20.78 -22.08
CA ALA A 11 2.75 21.19 -22.33
C ALA A 11 1.86 20.86 -21.12
N ALA A 12 1.05 21.84 -20.71
CA ALA A 12 -0.05 21.65 -19.77
C ALA A 12 -1.15 20.83 -20.45
N LEU A 13 -1.51 19.69 -19.86
CA LEU A 13 -2.70 18.94 -20.22
C LEU A 13 -3.89 19.58 -19.49
N GLN A 14 -4.67 20.40 -20.20
CA GLN A 14 -6.00 20.81 -19.76
C GLN A 14 -6.94 19.63 -20.01
N VAL A 15 -7.51 19.08 -18.93
CA VAL A 15 -8.67 18.18 -19.01
C VAL A 15 -9.87 18.99 -18.58
N GLU A 16 -10.74 19.26 -19.55
CA GLU A 16 -12.07 19.83 -19.31
C GLU A 16 -13.02 18.71 -18.88
N ASP A 17 -13.73 18.96 -17.78
CA ASP A 17 -14.95 18.27 -17.33
C ASP A 17 -16.12 18.61 -18.29
N PRO A 18 -17.07 17.69 -18.55
CA PRO A 18 -18.41 17.99 -18.05
C PRO A 18 -19.32 16.79 -17.71
N GLY A 19 -19.95 16.87 -16.52
CA GLY A 19 -21.35 16.45 -16.26
C GLY A 19 -21.62 14.95 -16.16
N GLY A 20 -22.64 14.45 -15.46
CA GLY A 20 -23.83 14.99 -14.81
C GLY A 20 -24.81 13.84 -14.54
N GLY A 21 -25.76 14.02 -13.61
CA GLY A 21 -26.89 13.11 -13.32
C GLY A 21 -26.52 11.95 -12.37
N GLY A 22 -27.15 11.76 -11.20
CA GLY A 22 -28.56 11.90 -10.87
C GLY A 22 -29.22 10.53 -11.01
N ASP A 23 -29.45 9.82 -9.90
CA ASP A 23 -30.74 9.19 -9.65
C ASP A 23 -30.87 8.58 -8.24
N THR A 24 -32.10 8.75 -7.76
CA THR A 24 -32.69 8.44 -6.47
C THR A 24 -33.25 7.02 -6.40
N GLY A 25 -33.18 6.40 -5.21
CA GLY A 25 -34.16 5.43 -4.70
C GLY A 25 -33.97 3.98 -5.14
N ASP A 26 -33.91 3.04 -4.20
CA ASP A 26 -35.14 2.33 -3.79
C ASP A 26 -34.92 1.56 -2.48
N THR A 27 -36.00 1.53 -1.69
CA THR A 27 -36.24 0.80 -0.46
C THR A 27 -36.71 -0.62 -0.76
N GLY A 28 -36.21 -1.62 -0.04
CA GLY A 28 -36.72 -3.00 -0.15
C GLY A 28 -36.36 -3.85 1.05
N GLY A 29 -37.27 -3.92 2.02
CA GLY A 29 -37.21 -4.84 3.15
C GLY A 29 -37.55 -6.27 2.74
N GLY A 30 -36.90 -7.23 3.41
CA GLY A 30 -37.17 -8.66 3.28
C GLY A 30 -36.88 -9.36 4.60
N THR A 31 -37.91 -9.52 5.42
CA THR A 31 -37.96 -10.40 6.59
C THR A 31 -38.31 -11.82 6.16
N GLY A 32 -37.61 -12.84 6.67
CA GLY A 32 -38.16 -14.20 6.79
C GLY A 32 -37.15 -15.34 6.63
N GLY A 33 -37.18 -16.29 7.57
CA GLY A 33 -36.71 -17.66 7.33
C GLY A 33 -35.81 -18.25 8.41
N GLY A 34 -36.40 -18.65 9.55
CA GLY A 34 -35.73 -19.51 10.52
C GLY A 34 -35.55 -20.93 10.00
N GLY A 35 -34.32 -21.44 10.12
CA GLY A 35 -33.98 -22.85 9.88
C GLY A 35 -33.03 -23.34 10.98
N THR A 36 -33.55 -24.09 11.93
CA THR A 36 -32.78 -24.81 12.95
C THR A 36 -32.27 -26.12 12.34
N GLY A 37 -30.98 -26.19 12.01
CA GLY A 37 -30.36 -27.39 11.46
C GLY A 37 -28.86 -27.47 11.74
N GLY A 38 -28.49 -28.29 12.73
CA GLY A 38 -27.20 -29.00 12.81
C GLY A 38 -25.93 -28.18 12.99
N THR A 39 -25.57 -27.88 14.25
CA THR A 39 -24.23 -27.41 14.60
C THR A 39 -23.22 -28.56 14.50
N THR A 40 -22.79 -28.88 13.28
CA THR A 40 -21.41 -29.32 13.10
C THR A 40 -20.57 -28.08 13.37
N GLN A 41 -19.89 -28.07 14.52
CA GLN A 41 -19.00 -26.97 14.89
C GLN A 41 -17.91 -26.88 13.79
N PRO A 42 -17.90 -25.83 12.94
CA PRO A 42 -16.78 -25.63 12.06
C PRO A 42 -15.52 -25.49 12.92
N PRO A 43 -14.34 -25.91 12.43
CA PRO A 43 -13.08 -25.58 13.10
C PRO A 43 -13.12 -24.07 13.38
N PRO A 44 -12.59 -23.59 14.53
CA PRO A 44 -12.71 -22.20 14.92
C PRO A 44 -12.36 -21.36 13.70
N ALA A 45 -13.36 -20.64 13.18
CA ALA A 45 -13.08 -19.56 12.26
C ALA A 45 -12.03 -18.75 13.00
N PHE A 46 -10.81 -18.72 12.48
CA PHE A 46 -9.91 -17.62 12.79
C PHE A 46 -10.76 -16.42 12.43
N ALA A 47 -11.37 -15.80 13.45
CA ALA A 47 -12.03 -14.54 13.29
C ALA A 47 -10.92 -13.67 12.70
N PHE A 48 -11.00 -13.42 11.40
CA PHE A 48 -10.19 -12.42 10.75
C PHE A 48 -10.58 -11.17 11.51
N LEU A 49 -9.79 -10.86 12.54
CA LEU A 49 -9.86 -9.64 13.30
C LEU A 49 -9.98 -8.57 12.23
N THR A 50 -11.08 -7.82 12.27
CA THR A 50 -11.32 -6.70 11.35
C THR A 50 -10.05 -5.88 11.34
N SER A 51 -9.22 -6.07 10.32
CA SER A 51 -7.89 -5.50 10.31
C SER A 51 -8.12 -4.01 10.22
N THR A 52 -7.69 -3.26 11.24
CA THR A 52 -7.83 -1.81 11.22
C THR A 52 -7.07 -1.30 10.00
N VAL A 53 -7.79 -0.63 9.10
CA VAL A 53 -7.23 -0.03 7.89
C VAL A 53 -7.34 1.47 8.04
N TYR A 54 -6.27 2.18 7.69
CA TYR A 54 -6.33 3.61 7.44
C TYR A 54 -5.57 3.94 6.15
N TYR A 55 -5.82 5.14 5.64
CA TYR A 55 -5.16 5.66 4.46
C TYR A 55 -4.24 6.80 4.86
N ASP A 56 -2.98 6.71 4.49
CA ASP A 56 -2.00 7.79 4.60
C ASP A 56 -1.96 8.52 3.26
N ASN A 57 -2.28 9.81 3.24
CA ASN A 57 -2.42 10.58 2.01
C ASN A 57 -1.23 11.49 1.72
N GLY A 58 -0.12 11.43 2.48
CA GLY A 58 1.13 12.16 2.23
C GLY A 58 1.06 13.71 2.35
N ASP A 59 -0.10 14.30 2.11
CA ASP A 59 -0.38 15.75 2.07
C ASP A 59 -0.67 16.35 3.44
N GLN A 60 -0.84 15.51 4.45
CA GLN A 60 -1.05 16.02 5.80
C GLN A 60 0.31 16.44 6.37
N PRO A 61 0.49 17.68 6.86
CA PRO A 61 1.68 18.10 7.60
C PRO A 61 1.84 17.38 8.95
N ASN A 62 1.05 16.32 9.18
CA ASN A 62 1.13 15.47 10.34
C ASN A 62 2.43 14.65 10.28
N TYR A 63 3.37 15.03 11.14
CA TYR A 63 4.60 14.31 11.43
C TYR A 63 4.40 12.82 11.80
N SER A 64 3.15 12.34 11.96
CA SER A 64 2.83 10.98 12.35
C SER A 64 3.06 9.93 11.27
N THR A 65 3.08 10.33 9.98
CA THR A 65 3.36 9.40 8.88
C THR A 65 4.75 9.60 8.30
N ARG A 66 5.43 10.70 8.63
CA ARG A 66 6.84 10.88 8.27
C ARG A 66 7.72 9.86 8.99
N CYS A 67 8.61 9.23 8.24
CA CYS A 67 9.51 8.22 8.78
C CYS A 67 10.96 8.47 8.39
N ASN A 68 11.87 8.05 9.26
CA ASN A 68 13.27 7.95 8.87
C ASN A 68 13.52 6.59 8.19
N ASN A 69 14.58 6.53 7.41
CA ASN A 69 15.12 5.30 6.83
C ASN A 69 16.04 4.55 7.79
N GLY A 70 16.01 4.86 9.09
CA GLY A 70 16.95 4.35 10.10
C GLY A 70 18.33 5.02 10.14
N TYR A 71 18.72 5.82 9.13
CA TYR A 71 20.09 6.35 8.98
C TYR A 71 20.22 7.88 9.01
N THR A 72 19.20 8.61 8.58
CA THR A 72 19.24 10.09 8.56
C THR A 72 18.04 10.70 9.30
N PRO A 73 18.19 11.88 9.93
CA PRO A 73 17.03 12.62 10.44
C PRO A 73 16.04 12.88 9.30
N PHE A 74 14.74 12.76 9.61
CA PHE A 74 13.57 12.95 8.74
C PHE A 74 13.86 13.47 7.34
N VAL A 75 13.75 12.60 6.33
CA VAL A 75 13.78 13.05 4.95
C VAL A 75 12.36 13.48 4.60
N PRO A 76 12.14 14.72 4.12
CA PRO A 76 10.81 15.31 3.95
C PRO A 76 9.91 14.57 2.95
N ASN A 77 10.43 13.57 2.24
CA ASN A 77 9.77 12.88 1.14
C ASN A 77 9.38 11.42 1.45
N TYR A 78 9.68 10.93 2.66
CA TYR A 78 9.17 9.62 3.09
C TYR A 78 7.96 9.80 3.98
N HIS A 79 6.88 9.13 3.59
CA HIS A 79 5.78 8.82 4.48
C HIS A 79 5.62 7.31 4.54
N CYS A 80 5.17 6.84 5.69
CA CYS A 80 5.10 5.46 6.07
C CYS A 80 3.86 5.24 6.91
N CYS A 81 3.41 3.99 6.89
CA CYS A 81 2.56 3.45 7.89
C CYS A 81 3.17 3.60 9.31
N GLN A 82 2.32 3.99 10.25
CA GLN A 82 2.54 3.98 11.69
C GLN A 82 3.04 2.61 12.19
N PRO A 83 3.74 2.58 13.34
CA PRO A 83 4.14 1.32 13.98
C PRO A 83 2.96 0.35 14.16
N GLY A 84 3.20 -0.94 13.86
CA GLY A 84 2.17 -2.00 13.91
C GLY A 84 1.36 -2.16 12.62
N TYR A 85 1.59 -1.31 11.61
CA TYR A 85 0.94 -1.38 10.31
C TYR A 85 1.95 -1.68 9.19
N VAL A 86 1.45 -2.31 8.13
CA VAL A 86 2.18 -2.53 6.86
C VAL A 86 1.40 -1.97 5.69
N MET A 87 2.11 -1.68 4.60
CA MET A 87 1.47 -1.28 3.35
C MET A 87 0.81 -2.49 2.71
N THR A 88 -0.48 -2.38 2.42
CA THR A 88 -1.24 -3.37 1.66
C THR A 88 -1.75 -2.80 0.34
N GLY A 89 -1.49 -1.53 0.04
CA GLY A 89 -1.81 -0.92 -1.25
C GLY A 89 -1.29 0.50 -1.37
N VAL A 90 -1.26 1.00 -2.60
CA VAL A 90 -0.81 2.35 -2.93
C VAL A 90 -1.51 2.87 -4.19
N SER A 91 -1.79 4.18 -4.19
CA SER A 91 -2.03 4.96 -5.40
C SER A 91 -0.75 5.74 -5.64
N VAL A 92 0.00 5.32 -6.65
CA VAL A 92 1.30 5.94 -6.99
C VAL A 92 1.10 7.39 -7.42
N ASN A 93 0.00 7.68 -8.12
CA ASN A 93 -0.30 9.02 -8.64
C ASN A 93 -0.79 9.97 -7.55
N ASP A 94 -1.59 9.46 -6.60
CA ASP A 94 -2.16 10.28 -5.52
C ASP A 94 -1.30 10.24 -4.24
N ASN A 95 -0.15 9.56 -4.30
CA ASN A 95 0.77 9.42 -3.17
C ASN A 95 0.07 8.92 -1.88
N MET A 96 -0.91 8.04 -2.05
CA MET A 96 -1.78 7.55 -0.98
C MET A 96 -1.49 6.08 -0.68
N PHE A 97 -1.27 5.74 0.58
CA PHE A 97 -0.99 4.38 1.04
C PHE A 97 -2.15 3.80 1.82
N ARG A 98 -2.45 2.53 1.58
CA ARG A 98 -3.35 1.73 2.42
C ARG A 98 -2.52 1.01 3.45
N CYS A 99 -2.69 1.40 4.71
CA CYS A 99 -2.00 0.80 5.85
C CYS A 99 -2.93 -0.15 6.58
N THR A 100 -2.49 -1.37 6.83
CA THR A 100 -3.28 -2.40 7.54
C THR A 100 -2.57 -2.83 8.80
N PHE A 101 -3.31 -2.88 9.91
CA PHE A 101 -2.78 -3.33 11.18
C PHE A 101 -2.48 -4.82 11.13
N VAL A 102 -1.27 -5.21 11.52
CA VAL A 102 -0.82 -6.61 11.50
C VAL A 102 -0.38 -7.12 12.86
N ASN A 103 -0.61 -6.32 13.93
CA ASN A 103 -0.12 -6.59 15.28
C ASN A 103 1.38 -6.99 15.29
N ALA A 104 2.16 -6.42 14.37
CA ALA A 104 3.61 -6.58 14.40
C ALA A 104 4.08 -6.01 15.73
N GLN A 105 4.84 -6.80 16.49
CA GLN A 105 5.23 -6.40 17.83
C GLN A 105 5.91 -5.01 17.84
N PRO A 106 5.85 -4.26 18.96
CA PRO A 106 6.43 -2.93 19.06
C PRO A 106 7.94 -2.85 18.79
N TRP A 107 8.68 -3.96 18.81
CA TRP A 107 10.14 -3.99 18.66
C TRP A 107 10.63 -3.84 17.21
N TYR A 108 9.73 -3.81 16.23
CA TYR A 108 10.07 -3.69 14.80
C TYR A 108 10.34 -2.24 14.35
N TYR A 109 11.06 -1.45 15.14
CA TYR A 109 11.50 -0.10 14.73
C TYR A 109 12.72 -0.12 13.80
N ASN A 110 13.27 -1.29 13.49
CA ASN A 110 14.42 -1.41 12.60
C ASN A 110 13.98 -1.29 11.13
N ARG A 111 13.55 -0.08 10.76
CA ARG A 111 13.25 0.27 9.39
C ARG A 111 14.56 0.37 8.62
N VAL A 112 14.58 -0.25 7.45
CA VAL A 112 15.70 -0.19 6.53
C VAL A 112 15.20 0.36 5.22
N ALA A 113 15.93 1.30 4.64
CA ALA A 113 15.74 1.59 3.23
C ALA A 113 16.30 0.43 2.42
N ASP A 114 15.57 0.02 1.39
CA ASP A 114 16.03 -1.04 0.48
C ASP A 114 17.19 -0.61 -0.41
N ASN A 115 17.43 0.70 -0.59
CA ASN A 115 18.59 1.24 -1.29
C ASN A 115 19.94 0.88 -0.63
N ALA A 116 19.94 0.43 0.63
CA ALA A 116 21.14 -0.11 1.27
C ALA A 116 21.59 -1.44 0.61
N ASN A 117 20.69 -2.15 -0.11
CA ASN A 117 20.99 -3.42 -0.78
C ASN A 117 20.37 -3.56 -2.19
N GLY A 118 19.68 -2.55 -2.72
CA GLY A 118 19.18 -2.49 -4.10
C GLY A 118 18.42 -3.73 -4.53
N THR A 119 17.63 -4.34 -3.65
CA THR A 119 17.03 -5.64 -3.93
C THR A 119 15.98 -5.49 -5.01
N HIS A 120 16.25 -6.11 -6.17
CA HIS A 120 15.30 -6.24 -7.26
C HIS A 120 14.93 -7.72 -7.39
N ARG A 121 13.64 -8.03 -7.45
CA ARG A 121 13.12 -9.38 -7.76
C ARG A 121 12.00 -9.26 -8.75
N ASN A 122 11.95 -10.15 -9.74
CA ASN A 122 10.94 -10.14 -10.81
C ASN A 122 10.84 -8.79 -11.56
N GLY A 123 11.95 -8.05 -11.68
CA GLY A 123 11.97 -6.72 -12.31
C GLY A 123 11.25 -5.63 -11.50
N MET A 124 11.09 -5.82 -10.20
CA MET A 124 10.45 -4.89 -9.26
C MET A 124 11.43 -4.46 -8.18
N HIS A 125 11.27 -3.24 -7.67
CA HIS A 125 11.97 -2.80 -6.47
C HIS A 125 11.32 -3.50 -5.28
N VAL A 126 12.09 -4.17 -4.43
CA VAL A 126 11.54 -5.03 -3.38
C VAL A 126 12.33 -4.86 -2.08
N CYS A 127 11.66 -5.03 -0.96
CA CYS A 127 12.28 -5.16 0.34
C CYS A 127 13.16 -6.42 0.44
N PRO A 128 14.12 -6.47 1.37
CA PRO A 128 14.87 -7.69 1.64
C PRO A 128 13.95 -8.89 1.98
N PRO A 129 14.41 -10.14 1.81
CA PRO A 129 13.63 -11.31 2.20
C PRO A 129 13.17 -11.24 3.66
N ASN A 130 11.90 -11.58 3.92
CA ASN A 130 11.24 -11.47 5.22
C ASN A 130 10.97 -10.04 5.70
N TYR A 131 10.92 -9.06 4.80
CA TYR A 131 10.52 -7.68 5.12
C TYR A 131 9.27 -7.29 4.33
N PHE A 132 8.41 -6.48 4.94
CA PHE A 132 7.28 -5.82 4.29
C PHE A 132 7.59 -4.35 4.06
N MET A 133 6.96 -3.79 3.04
CA MET A 133 6.92 -2.35 2.84
C MET A 133 6.07 -1.71 3.93
N VAL A 134 6.61 -0.66 4.53
CA VAL A 134 5.90 0.22 5.46
C VAL A 134 5.87 1.65 4.96
N GLY A 135 6.62 2.00 3.91
CA GLY A 135 6.56 3.30 3.26
C GLY A 135 7.37 3.32 1.97
N MET A 136 7.34 4.45 1.26
CA MET A 136 8.17 4.69 0.09
C MET A 136 8.39 6.19 -0.16
N SER A 137 9.48 6.53 -0.83
CA SER A 137 9.64 7.82 -1.52
C SER A 137 9.54 7.55 -3.02
N ALA A 138 8.46 8.02 -3.64
CA ALA A 138 8.28 7.93 -5.08
C ALA A 138 9.35 8.73 -5.84
N GLN A 139 9.76 9.88 -5.29
CA GLN A 139 10.76 10.76 -5.88
C GLN A 139 12.15 10.12 -5.89
N ASP A 140 12.54 9.48 -4.79
CA ASP A 140 13.87 8.88 -4.66
C ASP A 140 13.91 7.43 -5.13
N ASN A 141 12.75 6.85 -5.47
CA ASN A 141 12.58 5.43 -5.79
C ASN A 141 13.17 4.51 -4.71
N VAL A 142 12.84 4.79 -3.45
CA VAL A 142 13.32 4.06 -2.27
C VAL A 142 12.13 3.53 -1.49
N LEU A 143 12.17 2.26 -1.09
CA LEU A 143 11.17 1.67 -0.21
C LEU A 143 11.68 1.62 1.22
N ILE A 144 10.78 1.89 2.16
CA ILE A 144 11.04 1.73 3.59
C ILE A 144 10.48 0.38 4.01
N CYS A 145 11.37 -0.47 4.47
CA CYS A 145 11.10 -1.86 4.77
C CYS A 145 11.21 -2.11 6.26
N GLN A 146 10.35 -2.99 6.77
CA GLN A 146 10.37 -3.43 8.15
C GLN A 146 10.35 -4.95 8.20
N PRO A 147 11.09 -5.60 9.12
CA PRO A 147 11.04 -7.05 9.20
C PRO A 147 9.60 -7.52 9.47
N GLY A 148 9.19 -8.58 8.78
CA GLY A 148 7.89 -9.21 8.92
C GLY A 148 7.91 -10.33 9.97
N ILE A 149 6.76 -11.00 10.12
CA ILE A 149 6.70 -12.22 10.94
C ILE A 149 7.55 -13.31 10.25
N PRO A 150 8.50 -13.95 10.96
CA PRO A 150 9.32 -15.02 10.40
C PRO A 150 8.45 -16.20 9.94
N GLY A 151 8.60 -16.61 8.69
CA GLY A 151 7.85 -17.73 8.12
C GLY A 151 7.37 -17.40 6.72
N THR A 152 8.20 -17.77 5.73
CA THR A 152 7.88 -17.82 4.29
C THR A 152 6.96 -16.72 3.78
N VAL A 153 7.56 -15.58 3.47
CA VAL A 153 7.01 -14.68 2.46
C VAL A 153 7.04 -15.44 1.12
N ILE A 154 5.98 -16.20 0.83
CA ILE A 154 5.72 -16.64 -0.54
C ILE A 154 5.26 -15.39 -1.27
N GLU A 155 6.16 -14.82 -2.06
CA GLU A 155 5.86 -13.66 -2.87
C GLU A 155 5.04 -14.07 -4.09
N SER A 156 3.86 -13.47 -4.25
CA SER A 156 3.08 -13.50 -5.47
C SER A 156 3.12 -12.13 -6.12
N VAL A 157 3.20 -12.08 -7.45
CA VAL A 157 3.07 -10.82 -8.18
C VAL A 157 1.59 -10.56 -8.45
N ASP A 158 1.06 -9.45 -7.93
CA ASP A 158 -0.22 -8.89 -8.37
C ASP A 158 0.05 -7.93 -9.53
N ALA A 159 -0.25 -8.40 -10.75
CA ALA A 159 0.04 -7.68 -11.97
C ALA A 159 -1.16 -6.83 -12.43
N ASN A 160 -0.89 -5.63 -12.95
CA ASN A 160 -1.85 -4.70 -13.56
C ASN A 160 -2.96 -4.19 -12.63
N GLY A 161 -2.79 -4.27 -11.31
CA GLY A 161 -3.82 -3.85 -10.38
C GLY A 161 -5.05 -4.73 -10.45
N ALA A 162 -4.88 -6.05 -10.43
CA ALA A 162 -6.02 -6.97 -10.44
C ALA A 162 -6.86 -6.81 -9.16
N THR A 163 -6.20 -6.50 -8.03
CA THR A 163 -6.88 -6.17 -6.79
C THR A 163 -6.93 -4.66 -6.59
N ARG A 164 -8.13 -4.07 -6.57
CA ARG A 164 -8.31 -2.62 -6.36
C ARG A 164 -9.29 -2.31 -5.26
N ASP A 165 -8.98 -1.26 -4.51
CA ASP A 165 -9.97 -0.55 -3.70
C ASP A 165 -10.69 0.44 -4.62
N THR A 166 -11.86 0.05 -5.13
CA THR A 166 -12.63 0.85 -6.09
C THR A 166 -13.11 2.17 -5.51
N GLY A 167 -13.24 2.30 -4.18
CA GLY A 167 -13.64 3.54 -3.53
C GLY A 167 -12.53 4.59 -3.45
N LYS A 168 -11.27 4.18 -3.62
CA LYS A 168 -10.07 5.03 -3.45
C LYS A 168 -9.08 4.97 -4.61
N ASN A 169 -9.39 4.21 -5.67
CA ASN A 169 -8.52 3.98 -6.82
C ASN A 169 -7.11 3.49 -6.44
N LEU A 170 -7.02 2.64 -5.42
CA LEU A 170 -5.76 2.05 -4.98
C LEU A 170 -5.58 0.69 -5.64
N HIS A 171 -4.39 0.41 -6.16
CA HIS A 171 -3.97 -0.98 -6.29
C HIS A 171 -3.62 -1.48 -4.89
N MET A 172 -4.02 -2.69 -4.55
CA MET A 172 -3.72 -3.33 -3.28
C MET A 172 -3.25 -4.77 -3.49
N CYS A 173 -2.55 -5.32 -2.52
CA CYS A 173 -2.30 -6.74 -2.45
C CYS A 173 -3.59 -7.50 -2.06
N PRO A 174 -3.72 -8.79 -2.44
CA PRO A 174 -4.83 -9.64 -2.00
C PRO A 174 -5.01 -9.66 -0.47
N LEU A 175 -6.21 -9.96 0.00
CA LEU A 175 -6.50 -10.06 1.44
C LEU A 175 -5.57 -11.05 2.14
N GLY A 176 -5.05 -10.65 3.31
CA GLY A 176 -4.07 -11.43 4.07
C GLY A 176 -2.64 -11.36 3.52
N THR A 177 -2.37 -10.42 2.61
CA THR A 177 -1.01 -10.17 2.08
C THR A 177 -0.67 -8.69 2.07
N ALA A 178 0.63 -8.40 2.24
CA ALA A 178 1.20 -7.06 2.30
C ALA A 178 2.21 -6.89 1.19
N MET A 179 2.44 -5.64 0.83
CA MET A 179 3.42 -5.29 -0.19
C MET A 179 4.82 -5.62 0.32
N THR A 180 5.59 -6.32 -0.51
CA THR A 180 7.02 -6.57 -0.33
C THR A 180 7.85 -5.91 -1.42
N GLY A 181 7.19 -5.37 -2.44
CA GLY A 181 7.82 -4.56 -3.48
C GLY A 181 6.82 -4.03 -4.50
N ILE A 182 7.33 -3.19 -5.39
CA ILE A 182 6.55 -2.46 -6.38
C ILE A 182 7.36 -2.22 -7.66
N ASN A 183 6.68 -2.30 -8.79
CA ASN A 183 7.11 -1.68 -10.04
C ASN A 183 6.21 -0.47 -10.32
N VAL A 184 6.69 0.73 -9.99
CA VAL A 184 5.91 1.97 -10.11
C VAL A 184 5.49 2.27 -11.55
N ASN A 185 6.29 1.85 -12.54
CA ASN A 185 6.01 2.12 -13.96
C ASN A 185 4.89 1.23 -14.52
N LYS A 186 4.71 0.04 -13.96
CA LYS A 186 3.69 -0.93 -14.40
C LYS A 186 2.50 -1.00 -13.45
N ASN A 187 2.62 -0.39 -12.27
CA ASN A 187 1.69 -0.59 -11.17
C ASN A 187 1.53 -2.10 -10.84
N ASP A 188 2.64 -2.83 -10.77
CA ASP A 188 2.69 -4.24 -10.36
C ASP A 188 3.25 -4.34 -8.94
N PHE A 189 2.67 -5.20 -8.09
CA PHE A 189 3.12 -5.38 -6.72
C PHE A 189 3.66 -6.77 -6.47
N SER A 190 4.72 -6.85 -5.67
CA SER A 190 5.09 -8.09 -4.99
C SER A 190 4.34 -8.13 -3.67
N CYS A 191 3.59 -9.20 -3.43
CA CYS A 191 2.75 -9.37 -2.25
C CYS A 191 3.16 -10.63 -1.49
N GLY A 192 3.27 -10.52 -0.17
CA GLY A 192 3.61 -11.63 0.72
C GLY A 192 2.64 -11.75 1.89
N ARG A 193 2.38 -12.97 2.36
CA ARG A 193 1.49 -13.21 3.51
C ARG A 193 2.07 -12.67 4.81
N TYR A 194 1.23 -12.03 5.63
CA TYR A 194 1.54 -11.53 6.98
C TYR A 194 0.60 -12.10 8.03
#